data_AF-A0A852VVN5-F1
#
_entry.id   AF-A0A852VVN5-F1
#
_cell.length_a   1.000
_cell.length_b   1.000
_cell.length_c   1.000
_cell.angle_alpha   90.00
_cell.angle_beta   90.00
_cell.angle_gamma   90.00
#
_symmetry.space_group_name_H-M   'P 1'
#
loop_
_entity.id
_entity.type
_entity.pdbx_description
1 polymer ?
#
loop_
_entity_poly.entity_id
_entity_poly.type
_entity_poly.pdbx_seq_one_letter_code
_entity_poly.pdbx_strand_id
1 'polypeptide(L)'
;MPGTLTTPTLFVIYTEQLEACRAFYAQLGLHLVREQHGRGPVHYAAELGHGLVLELYPATSAEQATGRLRLGLAVPAAVAHHVGAKTTLSDPDGRTVAVTAIEPIRYFVTTRRWARGWELHIADADGAEIGVTQVEHLDAIERTALDYITACDLPPGQINTRPTDPGTGP
;
A
#
# COMPACT_ATOMS: atom_id res chain seq x y z
N MET A 1 -30.61 3.75 3.89
CA MET A 1 -29.52 4.04 2.94
C MET A 1 -28.23 3.98 3.72
N PRO A 2 -27.31 3.03 3.48
CA PRO A 2 -25.95 3.19 4.00
C PRO A 2 -25.46 4.54 3.45
N GLY A 3 -25.16 5.48 4.34
CA GLY A 3 -24.75 6.83 3.94
C GLY A 3 -23.48 6.74 3.10
N THR A 4 -23.48 7.36 1.93
CA THR A 4 -22.26 7.49 1.12
C THR A 4 -21.21 8.19 1.97
N LEU A 5 -20.13 7.49 2.32
CA LEU A 5 -19.02 8.07 3.06
C LEU A 5 -18.26 9.00 2.12
N THR A 6 -18.10 10.27 2.52
CA THR A 6 -17.22 11.20 1.83
C THR A 6 -15.79 10.71 1.94
N THR A 7 -15.13 10.48 0.81
CA THR A 7 -13.74 10.02 0.74
C THR A 7 -12.91 11.07 0.01
N PRO A 8 -11.73 11.45 0.52
CA PRO A 8 -10.84 12.37 -0.20
C PRO A 8 -10.28 11.69 -1.45
N THR A 9 -10.26 12.41 -2.56
CA THR A 9 -9.74 11.89 -3.84
C THR A 9 -8.45 12.59 -4.30
N LEU A 10 -8.16 13.79 -3.76
CA LEU A 10 -6.98 14.56 -4.13
C LEU A 10 -6.42 15.34 -2.93
N PHE A 11 -5.11 15.33 -2.79
CA PHE A 11 -4.36 16.18 -1.87
C PHE A 11 -3.19 16.84 -2.60
N VAL A 12 -3.09 18.17 -2.53
CA VAL A 12 -2.05 18.94 -3.24
C VAL A 12 -1.18 19.68 -2.23
N ILE A 13 0.13 19.54 -2.36
CA ILE A 13 1.13 20.32 -1.61
C ILE A 13 1.88 21.22 -2.58
N TYR A 14 1.80 22.53 -2.36
CA TYR A 14 2.62 23.51 -3.05
C TYR A 14 3.92 23.73 -2.28
N THR A 15 5.07 23.65 -2.94
CA THR A 15 6.39 23.71 -2.32
C THR A 15 7.38 24.51 -3.16
N GLU A 16 8.23 25.30 -2.51
CA GLU A 16 9.36 25.98 -3.17
C GLU A 16 10.55 25.02 -3.38
N GLN A 17 10.48 23.80 -2.81
CA GLN A 17 11.55 22.80 -2.80
C GLN A 17 11.09 21.48 -3.45
N LEU A 18 10.51 21.57 -4.64
CA LEU A 18 9.83 20.45 -5.33
C LEU A 18 10.63 19.14 -5.36
N GLU A 19 11.89 19.18 -5.78
CA GLU A 19 12.74 17.98 -5.88
C GLU A 19 13.12 17.41 -4.50
N ALA A 20 13.33 18.27 -3.50
CA ALA A 20 13.61 17.83 -2.15
C ALA A 20 12.38 17.15 -1.54
N CYS A 21 11.19 17.75 -1.72
CA CYS A 21 9.93 17.15 -1.29
C CYS A 21 9.69 15.81 -2.00
N ARG A 22 9.92 15.75 -3.31
CA ARG A 22 9.82 14.48 -4.05
C ARG A 22 10.73 13.41 -3.46
N ALA A 23 12.01 13.74 -3.23
CA ALA A 23 12.96 12.80 -2.66
C ALA A 23 12.56 12.32 -1.25
N PHE A 24 12.06 13.24 -0.41
CA PHE A 24 11.57 12.93 0.93
C PHE A 24 10.37 11.98 0.89
N TYR A 25 9.32 12.31 0.12
CA TYR A 25 8.12 11.48 0.06
C TYR A 25 8.37 10.13 -0.65
N ALA A 26 9.30 10.07 -1.60
CA ALA A 26 9.72 8.81 -2.21
C ALA A 26 10.40 7.86 -1.20
N GLN A 27 11.15 8.39 -0.22
CA GLN A 27 11.73 7.58 0.86
C GLN A 27 10.67 6.98 1.78
N LEU A 28 9.46 7.56 1.81
CA LEU A 28 8.30 7.02 2.52
C LEU A 28 7.51 5.98 1.70
N GLY A 29 8.06 5.56 0.54
CA GLY A 29 7.48 4.52 -0.30
C GLY A 29 6.49 5.02 -1.35
N LEU A 30 6.36 6.34 -1.53
CA LEU A 30 5.45 6.89 -2.54
C LEU A 30 6.08 6.81 -3.93
N HIS A 31 5.34 6.22 -4.87
CA HIS A 31 5.72 6.16 -6.28
C HIS A 31 5.31 7.45 -7.00
N LEU A 32 6.19 8.46 -6.91
CA LEU A 32 5.96 9.77 -7.51
C LEU A 32 6.34 9.78 -9.00
N VAL A 33 5.36 10.02 -9.86
CA VAL A 33 5.48 10.14 -11.32
C VAL A 33 5.52 11.62 -11.70
N ARG A 34 6.42 11.99 -12.62
CA ARG A 34 6.52 13.36 -13.15
C ARG A 34 5.41 13.62 -14.15
N GLU A 35 4.64 14.66 -13.94
CA GLU A 35 3.49 15.00 -14.78
C GLU A 35 3.49 16.48 -15.19
N GLN A 36 2.72 16.77 -16.24
CA GLN A 36 2.46 18.13 -16.70
C GLN A 36 1.13 18.17 -17.45
N HIS A 37 0.19 18.98 -16.98
CA HIS A 37 -1.10 19.13 -17.63
C HIS A 37 -1.14 20.40 -18.48
N GLY A 38 -1.32 20.24 -19.80
CA GLY A 38 -1.40 21.37 -20.72
C GLY A 38 -0.20 22.31 -20.61
N ARG A 39 -0.46 23.58 -20.28
CA ARG A 39 0.56 24.61 -20.04
C ARG A 39 0.87 24.85 -18.55
N GLY A 40 0.34 24.00 -17.67
CA GLY A 40 0.61 24.04 -16.24
C GLY A 40 2.07 23.70 -15.92
N PRO A 41 2.50 23.96 -14.66
CA PRO A 41 3.82 23.60 -14.23
C PRO A 41 4.00 22.08 -14.20
N VAL A 42 5.25 21.67 -14.37
CA VAL A 42 5.67 20.29 -14.08
C VAL A 42 5.52 20.04 -12.59
N HIS A 43 4.94 18.92 -12.24
CA HIS A 43 4.69 18.50 -10.86
C HIS A 43 4.91 16.99 -10.72
N TYR A 44 4.77 16.47 -9.50
CA TYR A 44 4.83 15.03 -9.24
C TYR A 44 3.52 14.54 -8.63
N ALA A 45 3.03 13.40 -9.07
CA ALA A 45 1.81 12.76 -8.57
C ALA A 45 2.11 11.34 -8.09
N ALA A 46 1.45 10.90 -7.02
CA ALA A 46 1.45 9.52 -6.56
C ALA A 46 0.02 9.09 -6.26
N GLU A 47 -0.39 7.93 -6.78
CA GLU A 47 -1.64 7.29 -6.40
C GLU A 47 -1.45 6.51 -5.09
N LEU A 48 -2.38 6.70 -4.16
CA LEU A 48 -2.48 6.00 -2.89
C LEU A 48 -3.72 5.10 -2.87
N GLY A 49 -3.87 4.32 -1.80
CA GLY A 49 -5.02 3.43 -1.62
C GLY A 49 -6.36 4.15 -1.79
N HIS A 50 -7.33 3.44 -2.39
CA HIS A 50 -8.68 3.93 -2.67
C HIS A 50 -8.77 5.13 -3.63
N GLY A 51 -7.79 5.27 -4.55
CA GLY A 51 -7.81 6.26 -5.61
C GLY A 51 -7.52 7.70 -5.15
N LEU A 52 -7.00 7.87 -3.93
CA LEU A 52 -6.49 9.17 -3.47
C LEU A 52 -5.20 9.50 -4.21
N VAL A 53 -5.13 10.68 -4.82
CA VAL A 53 -3.90 11.18 -5.45
C VAL A 53 -3.24 12.22 -4.54
N LEU A 54 -1.93 12.07 -4.31
CA LEU A 54 -1.08 13.12 -3.74
C LEU A 54 -0.31 13.80 -4.87
N GLU A 55 -0.38 15.12 -4.94
CA GLU A 55 0.39 15.93 -5.88
C GLU A 55 1.34 16.90 -5.15
N LEU A 56 2.56 17.02 -5.68
CA LEU A 56 3.56 17.99 -5.26
C LEU A 56 3.74 19.00 -6.40
N TYR A 57 3.29 20.24 -6.20
CA TYR A 57 3.37 21.32 -7.17
C TYR A 57 4.47 22.33 -6.78
N PRO A 58 5.17 22.93 -7.77
CA PRO A 58 6.08 24.03 -7.48
C PRO A 58 5.28 25.28 -7.08
N ALA A 59 5.71 25.90 -5.98
CA ALA A 59 5.30 27.25 -5.59
C ALA A 59 6.33 28.26 -6.09
N THR A 60 5.86 29.44 -6.52
CA THR A 60 6.75 30.54 -6.96
C THR A 60 6.96 31.60 -5.88
N SER A 61 6.25 31.49 -4.76
CA SER A 61 6.46 32.30 -3.56
C SER A 61 6.01 31.57 -2.30
N ALA A 62 6.48 32.05 -1.15
CA ALA A 62 6.07 31.57 0.16
C ALA A 62 4.56 31.71 0.42
N GLU A 63 3.87 32.70 -0.15
CA GLU A 63 2.40 32.79 -0.02
C GLU A 63 1.65 31.72 -0.81
N GLN A 64 2.23 31.25 -1.91
CA GLN A 64 1.66 30.15 -2.71
C GLN A 64 1.98 28.78 -2.12
N ALA A 65 3.08 28.66 -1.37
CA ALA A 65 3.46 27.42 -0.73
C ALA A 65 2.40 27.00 0.31
N THR A 66 2.14 25.70 0.39
CA THR A 66 1.34 25.14 1.47
C THR A 66 2.05 25.44 2.79
N GLY A 67 1.42 26.21 3.67
CA GLY A 67 1.99 26.57 4.97
C GLY A 67 1.99 25.42 5.96
N ARG A 68 1.45 25.66 7.17
CA ARG A 68 1.39 24.62 8.21
C ARG A 68 0.46 23.48 7.80
N LEU A 69 1.02 22.28 7.75
CA LEU A 69 0.31 21.03 7.49
C LEU A 69 0.82 19.95 8.44
N ARG A 70 -0.10 19.11 8.92
CA ARG A 70 0.23 17.81 9.51
C ARG A 70 -0.44 16.71 8.71
N LEU A 71 0.36 15.86 8.07
CA LEU A 71 -0.10 14.74 7.26
C LEU A 71 0.24 13.42 7.98
N GLY A 72 -0.74 12.53 8.12
CA GLY A 72 -0.53 11.18 8.65
C GLY A 72 -0.42 10.17 7.50
N LEU A 73 0.62 9.34 7.51
CA LEU A 73 0.83 8.28 6.52
C LEU A 73 1.03 6.93 7.22
N ALA A 74 0.26 5.94 6.81
CA ALA A 74 0.55 4.55 7.08
C ALA A 74 1.53 4.05 6.00
N VAL A 75 2.70 3.57 6.41
CA VAL A 75 3.75 3.10 5.49
C VAL A 75 4.18 1.68 5.85
N PRO A 76 4.60 0.85 4.89
CA PRO A 76 5.08 -0.51 5.20
C PRO A 76 6.18 -0.50 6.26
N ALA A 77 6.15 -1.45 7.19
CA ALA A 77 7.13 -1.54 8.28
C ALA A 77 8.59 -1.54 7.78
N ALA A 78 8.85 -2.20 6.65
CA ALA A 78 10.17 -2.18 5.99
C ALA A 78 10.62 -0.75 5.62
N VAL A 79 9.71 0.12 5.21
CA VAL A 79 9.98 1.54 4.93
C VAL A 79 10.12 2.31 6.25
N ALA A 80 9.19 2.11 7.19
CA ALA A 80 9.20 2.78 8.49
C ALA A 80 10.50 2.52 9.28
N HIS A 81 11.06 1.31 9.19
CA HIS A 81 12.32 0.95 9.86
C HIS A 81 13.51 1.82 9.43
N HIS A 82 13.53 2.29 8.17
CA HIS A 82 14.58 3.19 7.69
C HIS A 82 14.43 4.62 8.25
N VAL A 83 13.24 4.99 8.74
CA VAL A 83 12.92 6.33 9.25
C VAL A 83 12.64 6.38 10.77
N GLY A 84 12.76 5.23 11.46
CA GLY A 84 12.59 5.07 12.91
C GLY A 84 11.18 4.62 13.34
N ALA A 85 11.10 3.80 14.41
CA ALA A 85 9.90 3.05 14.82
C ALA A 85 8.72 3.90 15.33
N LYS A 86 8.88 5.21 15.50
CA LYS A 86 7.79 6.15 15.85
C LYS A 86 8.27 7.57 15.63
N THR A 87 8.19 8.07 14.41
CA THR A 87 8.83 9.34 14.09
C THR A 87 7.86 10.25 13.37
N THR A 88 7.41 11.27 14.09
CA THR A 88 6.95 12.48 13.41
C THR A 88 8.16 13.06 12.70
N LEU A 89 8.12 13.10 11.37
CA LEU A 89 9.15 13.66 10.52
C LEU A 89 8.80 15.10 10.14
N SER A 90 9.81 15.85 9.69
CA SER A 90 9.62 17.13 9.01
C SER A 90 9.93 16.96 7.53
N ASP A 91 9.02 17.36 6.66
CA ASP A 91 9.31 17.50 5.24
C ASP A 91 10.30 18.68 5.00
N PRO A 92 10.84 18.86 3.79
CA PRO A 92 11.80 19.92 3.50
C PRO A 92 11.30 21.35 3.77
N ASP A 93 9.99 21.60 3.74
CA ASP A 93 9.40 22.90 4.07
C ASP A 93 9.03 23.02 5.56
N GLY A 94 9.39 22.02 6.38
CA GLY A 94 9.13 21.99 7.81
C GLY A 94 7.71 21.55 8.19
N ARG A 95 6.92 21.01 7.25
CA ARG A 95 5.61 20.44 7.54
C ARG A 95 5.75 19.14 8.29
N THR A 96 4.75 18.81 9.08
CA THR A 96 4.79 17.64 9.95
C THR A 96 4.24 16.40 9.24
N VAL A 97 5.02 15.32 9.18
CA VAL A 97 4.60 14.03 8.62
C VAL A 97 4.62 12.98 9.71
N ALA A 98 3.45 12.58 10.19
CA ALA A 98 3.30 11.52 11.18
C ALA A 98 3.31 10.16 10.47
N VAL A 99 4.34 9.37 10.72
CA VAL A 99 4.48 8.05 10.11
C VAL A 99 4.01 6.97 11.08
N THR A 100 3.10 6.12 10.61
CA THR A 100 2.66 4.90 11.28
C THR A 100 3.16 3.71 10.49
N ALA A 101 4.01 2.88 11.10
CA ALA A 101 4.40 1.61 10.52
C ALA A 101 3.20 0.67 10.47
N ILE A 102 2.92 0.11 9.30
CA ILE A 102 1.96 -0.98 9.14
C ILE A 102 2.72 -2.25 8.74
N GLU A 103 2.49 -3.31 9.51
CA GLU A 103 2.92 -4.64 9.13
C GLU A 103 2.08 -5.11 7.93
N PRO A 104 2.67 -5.83 6.96
CA PRO A 104 1.87 -6.44 5.90
C PRO A 104 0.85 -7.40 6.52
N ILE A 105 -0.35 -7.43 5.95
CA ILE A 105 -1.32 -8.47 6.29
C ILE A 105 -0.69 -9.82 5.95
N ARG A 106 -0.85 -10.81 6.82
CA ARG A 106 -0.41 -12.17 6.56
C ARG A 106 -1.63 -13.01 6.22
N TYR A 107 -1.58 -13.64 5.06
CA TYR A 107 -2.51 -14.68 4.65
C TYR A 107 -1.84 -16.02 4.82
N PHE A 108 -2.60 -17.00 5.29
CA PHE A 108 -2.13 -18.37 5.43
C PHE A 108 -2.77 -19.23 4.35
N VAL A 109 -1.93 -19.97 3.63
CA VAL A 109 -2.41 -20.91 2.62
C VAL A 109 -2.08 -22.32 3.09
N THR A 110 -3.12 -23.13 3.26
CA THR A 110 -2.98 -24.58 3.38
C THR A 110 -3.40 -25.21 2.06
N THR A 111 -2.82 -26.36 1.74
CA THR A 111 -3.16 -27.10 0.53
C THR A 111 -3.90 -28.37 0.87
N ARG A 112 -4.72 -28.87 -0.04
CA ARG A 112 -5.30 -30.21 0.04
C ARG A 112 -5.16 -30.89 -1.30
N ARG A 113 -4.54 -32.08 -1.31
CA ARG A 113 -4.41 -32.88 -2.53
C ARG A 113 -5.79 -33.39 -2.95
N TRP A 114 -6.10 -33.29 -4.24
CA TRP A 114 -7.28 -33.91 -4.85
C TRP A 114 -6.91 -34.52 -6.21
N ALA A 115 -7.86 -35.18 -6.89
CA ALA A 115 -7.60 -36.04 -8.05
C ALA A 115 -6.81 -35.36 -9.20
N ARG A 116 -7.00 -34.05 -9.41
CA ARG A 116 -6.42 -33.32 -10.55
C ARG A 116 -5.49 -32.16 -10.18
N GLY A 117 -5.20 -31.96 -8.89
CA GLY A 117 -4.32 -30.88 -8.46
C GLY A 117 -4.33 -30.69 -6.95
N TRP A 118 -4.28 -29.44 -6.53
CA TRP A 118 -4.32 -29.01 -5.14
C TRP A 118 -5.42 -27.97 -4.98
N GLU A 119 -6.16 -28.08 -3.90
CA GLU A 119 -7.06 -27.04 -3.41
C GLU A 119 -6.28 -26.17 -2.42
N LEU A 120 -6.41 -24.85 -2.53
CA LEU A 120 -5.78 -23.86 -1.68
C LEU A 120 -6.84 -23.26 -0.80
N HIS A 121 -6.71 -23.44 0.50
CA HIS A 121 -7.54 -22.77 1.50
C HIS A 121 -6.77 -21.55 1.99
N ILE A 122 -7.32 -20.38 1.73
CA ILE A 122 -6.73 -19.09 2.07
C ILE A 122 -7.44 -18.58 3.31
N ALA A 123 -6.66 -18.34 4.37
CA ALA A 123 -7.13 -17.80 5.62
C ALA A 123 -6.47 -16.46 5.95
N ASP A 124 -7.17 -15.60 6.68
CA ASP A 124 -6.59 -14.37 7.21
C ASP A 124 -5.67 -14.63 8.43
N ALA A 125 -5.18 -13.55 9.04
CA ALA A 125 -4.27 -13.62 10.18
C ALA A 125 -4.90 -14.28 11.43
N ASP A 126 -6.22 -14.23 11.57
CA ASP A 126 -6.98 -14.83 12.67
C ASP A 126 -7.35 -16.29 12.38
N GLY A 127 -7.05 -16.78 11.18
CA GLY A 127 -7.31 -18.14 10.73
C GLY A 127 -8.72 -18.34 10.17
N ALA A 128 -9.47 -17.26 9.91
CA ALA A 128 -10.76 -17.37 9.23
C ALA A 128 -10.54 -17.64 7.74
N GLU A 129 -11.21 -18.66 7.19
CA GLU A 129 -11.15 -18.96 5.76
C GLU A 129 -11.87 -17.86 4.97
N ILE A 130 -11.12 -17.21 4.09
CA ILE A 130 -11.60 -16.10 3.25
C ILE A 130 -11.71 -16.50 1.78
N GLY A 131 -11.24 -17.70 1.44
CA GLY A 131 -11.28 -18.16 0.07
C GLY A 131 -10.76 -19.57 -0.14
N VAL A 132 -11.27 -20.18 -1.21
CA VAL A 132 -10.78 -21.46 -1.72
C VAL A 132 -10.55 -21.33 -3.22
N THR A 133 -9.39 -21.75 -3.69
CA THR A 133 -9.04 -21.80 -5.12
C THR A 133 -8.26 -23.08 -5.42
N GLN A 134 -7.89 -23.32 -6.68
CA GLN A 134 -7.25 -24.56 -7.10
C GLN A 134 -6.03 -24.28 -7.98
N VAL A 135 -5.01 -25.13 -7.85
CA VAL A 135 -3.80 -25.12 -8.68
C VAL A 135 -3.43 -26.52 -9.11
N GLU A 136 -2.87 -26.67 -10.30
CA GLU A 136 -2.36 -27.97 -10.76
C GLU A 136 -1.00 -28.30 -10.12
N HIS A 137 -0.16 -27.27 -9.92
CA HIS A 137 1.21 -27.39 -9.44
C HIS A 137 1.46 -26.53 -8.19
N LEU A 138 2.30 -27.05 -7.27
CA LEU A 138 2.59 -26.38 -5.98
C LEU A 138 3.40 -25.08 -6.14
N ASP A 139 4.20 -24.96 -7.21
CA ASP A 139 4.96 -23.74 -7.51
C ASP A 139 4.06 -22.56 -7.93
N ALA A 140 2.81 -22.83 -8.32
CA ALA A 140 1.82 -21.82 -8.64
C ALA A 140 1.07 -21.27 -7.42
N ILE A 141 1.27 -21.81 -6.21
CA ILE A 141 0.47 -21.48 -5.01
C ILE A 141 0.52 -19.98 -4.69
N GLU A 142 1.72 -19.43 -4.53
CA GLU A 142 1.89 -18.06 -4.05
C GLU A 142 1.25 -17.06 -5.02
N ARG A 143 1.59 -17.18 -6.31
CA ARG A 143 1.00 -16.34 -7.35
C ARG A 143 -0.51 -16.46 -7.39
N THR A 144 -1.06 -17.67 -7.35
CA THR A 144 -2.51 -17.89 -7.44
C THR A 144 -3.24 -17.32 -6.22
N ALA A 145 -2.65 -17.43 -5.02
CA ALA A 145 -3.21 -16.84 -3.82
C ALA A 145 -3.18 -15.30 -3.87
N LEU A 146 -2.10 -14.70 -4.38
CA LEU A 146 -2.03 -13.25 -4.61
C LEU A 146 -3.05 -12.77 -5.65
N ASP A 147 -3.17 -13.49 -6.76
CA ASP A 147 -4.18 -13.21 -7.80
C ASP A 147 -5.61 -13.26 -7.22
N TYR A 148 -5.89 -14.23 -6.33
CA TYR A 148 -7.16 -14.33 -5.61
C TYR A 148 -7.41 -13.12 -4.68
N ILE A 149 -6.42 -12.74 -3.87
CA ILE A 149 -6.51 -11.58 -2.97
C ILE A 149 -6.84 -10.32 -3.76
N THR A 150 -6.13 -10.08 -4.86
CA THR A 150 -6.37 -8.94 -5.74
C THR A 150 -7.77 -8.99 -6.37
N ALA A 151 -8.19 -10.15 -6.89
CA ALA A 151 -9.50 -10.29 -7.52
C ALA A 151 -10.68 -10.10 -6.55
N CYS A 152 -10.46 -10.33 -5.25
CA CYS A 152 -11.46 -10.14 -4.20
C CYS A 152 -11.40 -8.76 -3.51
N ASP A 153 -10.60 -7.82 -4.03
CA ASP A 153 -10.36 -6.50 -3.41
C ASP A 153 -9.95 -6.60 -1.92
N LEU A 154 -9.28 -7.69 -1.55
CA LEU A 154 -8.73 -7.87 -0.22
C LEU A 154 -7.45 -7.04 -0.07
N PRO A 155 -7.13 -6.55 1.15
CA PRO A 155 -5.94 -5.73 1.28
C PRO A 155 -4.67 -6.52 0.93
N PRO A 156 -3.69 -5.91 0.27
CA PRO A 156 -2.47 -6.60 -0.12
C PRO A 156 -1.71 -7.13 1.11
N GLY A 157 -1.13 -8.32 0.98
CA GLY A 157 -0.45 -9.00 2.07
C GLY A 157 0.55 -10.05 1.59
N GLN A 158 1.22 -10.67 2.56
CA GLN A 158 2.19 -11.76 2.34
C GLN A 158 1.49 -13.11 2.44
N ILE A 159 1.88 -14.03 1.56
CA ILE A 159 1.43 -15.43 1.62
C ILE A 159 2.39 -16.25 2.47
N ASN A 160 1.86 -16.88 3.50
CA ASN A 160 2.56 -17.88 4.28
C ASN A 160 1.96 -19.25 3.99
N THR A 161 2.63 -20.02 3.12
CA THR A 161 2.26 -21.41 2.87
C THR A 161 2.62 -22.25 4.10
N ARG A 162 1.63 -22.84 4.74
CA ARG A 162 1.88 -23.85 5.78
C ARG A 162 2.02 -25.21 5.12
N PRO A 163 3.02 -26.03 5.51
CA PRO A 163 3.07 -27.42 5.06
C PRO A 163 1.74 -28.10 5.37
N THR A 164 1.27 -28.91 4.44
CA THR A 164 0.17 -29.84 4.71
C THR A 164 0.56 -30.70 5.90
N ASP A 165 -0.34 -30.82 6.88
CA ASP A 165 -0.26 -31.97 7.78
C ASP A 165 -0.42 -33.22 6.90
N PRO A 166 0.55 -34.16 6.88
CA PRO A 166 0.37 -35.45 6.22
C PRO A 166 -0.62 -36.31 7.02
N GLY A 167 -1.80 -35.77 7.33
CA GLY A 167 -2.84 -36.44 8.09
C GLY A 167 -3.68 -37.30 7.16
N THR A 168 -3.38 -38.59 7.14
CA THR A 168 -4.31 -39.71 6.86
C THR A 168 -5.29 -39.45 5.72
N GLY A 169 -4.87 -39.84 4.51
CA GLY A 169 -5.86 -40.26 3.51
C GLY A 169 -6.72 -41.41 4.06
N PRO A 170 -7.97 -41.56 3.57
CA PRO A 170 -8.78 -42.73 3.88
C PRO A 170 -8.08 -44.04 3.46
#